data_AF-U9TV79-F1
#
_entry.id   AF-U9TV79-F1
#
_cell.length_a   1.000
_cell.length_b   1.000
_cell.length_c   1.000
_cell.angle_alpha   90.00
_cell.angle_beta   90.00
_cell.angle_gamma   90.00
#
_symmetry.space_group_name_H-M   'P 1'
#
loop_
_entity.id
_entity.type
_entity.pdbx_description
1 polymer ?
#
loop_
_entity_poly.entity_id
_entity_poly.type
_entity_poly.pdbx_seq_one_letter_code
_entity_poly.pdbx_strand_id
1 'polypeptide(L)'
;PGLLINVSVASDGTVWGVSRNRDIFRWNGKDWIQIGGKLKQIYTSSESSVVGIDINNNVLQYKDGQWLQYKDIKLENVAISIDNNLWGIDSMEEIYMFQPNSTTSPLIPTSSTSPTISSTNTPRKREQIYGMQENRYSRKFHDIFSML
;
A
#
# COMPACT_ATOMS: atom_id res chain seq x y z
N PRO A 1 -29.76 -11.84 -2.56
CA PRO A 1 -28.88 -11.29 -1.51
C PRO A 1 -27.62 -12.14 -1.32
N GLY A 2 -26.43 -11.54 -1.43
CA GLY A 2 -25.14 -12.26 -1.38
C GLY A 2 -24.36 -12.16 -2.69
N LEU A 3 -23.72 -11.02 -2.92
CA LEU A 3 -22.84 -10.81 -4.08
C LEU A 3 -21.41 -10.43 -3.69
N LEU A 4 -21.23 -9.84 -2.50
CA LEU A 4 -19.93 -9.41 -1.99
C LEU A 4 -19.15 -10.61 -1.44
N ILE A 5 -17.87 -10.70 -1.81
CA ILE A 5 -16.94 -11.74 -1.36
C ILE A 5 -15.87 -11.18 -0.40
N ASN A 6 -15.72 -9.86 -0.35
CA ASN A 6 -14.85 -9.17 0.58
C ASN A 6 -15.45 -7.80 0.89
N VAL A 7 -15.49 -7.44 2.18
CA VAL A 7 -16.10 -6.22 2.71
C VAL A 7 -15.16 -5.67 3.77
N SER A 8 -14.98 -4.35 3.79
CA SER A 8 -14.19 -3.64 4.79
C SER A 8 -15.00 -2.49 5.36
N VAL A 9 -14.88 -2.30 6.68
CA VAL A 9 -15.60 -1.29 7.46
C VAL A 9 -14.58 -0.51 8.29
N ALA A 10 -14.65 0.81 8.26
CA ALA A 10 -13.84 1.71 9.09
C ALA A 10 -14.64 2.21 10.30
N SER A 11 -13.94 2.75 11.31
CA SER A 11 -14.55 3.28 12.53
C SER A 11 -15.41 4.53 12.31
N ASP A 12 -15.18 5.26 11.22
CA ASP A 12 -15.99 6.43 10.80
C ASP A 12 -17.30 6.04 10.09
N GLY A 13 -17.58 4.73 9.95
CA GLY A 13 -18.75 4.21 9.26
C GLY A 13 -18.56 4.05 7.75
N THR A 14 -17.37 4.32 7.21
CA THR A 14 -17.05 4.04 5.81
C THR A 14 -17.09 2.54 5.55
N VAL A 15 -17.85 2.12 4.55
CA VAL A 15 -17.93 0.71 4.14
C VAL A 15 -17.72 0.56 2.64
N TRP A 16 -16.85 -0.38 2.29
CA TRP A 16 -16.59 -0.79 0.92
C TRP A 16 -16.69 -2.30 0.78
N GLY A 17 -16.99 -2.77 -0.42
CA GLY A 17 -16.98 -4.19 -0.71
C GLY A 17 -16.72 -4.49 -2.17
N VAL A 18 -16.29 -5.72 -2.44
CA VAL A 18 -16.07 -6.24 -3.79
C VAL A 18 -16.90 -7.49 -4.01
N SER A 19 -17.46 -7.63 -5.21
CA SER A 19 -18.28 -8.78 -5.60
C SER A 19 -17.46 -9.92 -6.19
N ARG A 20 -18.09 -11.09 -6.37
CA ARG A 20 -17.49 -12.21 -7.11
C ARG A 20 -17.06 -11.83 -8.53
N ASN A 21 -17.76 -10.88 -9.16
CA ASN A 21 -17.43 -10.34 -10.48
C ASN A 21 -16.35 -9.24 -10.43
N ARG A 22 -15.72 -9.06 -9.27
CA ARG A 22 -14.73 -8.02 -8.96
C ARG A 22 -15.26 -6.59 -9.05
N ASP A 23 -16.59 -6.41 -9.11
CA ASP A 23 -17.20 -5.09 -9.05
C ASP A 23 -17.02 -4.48 -7.67
N ILE A 24 -16.77 -3.17 -7.62
CA ILE A 24 -16.49 -2.43 -6.39
C ILE A 24 -17.75 -1.69 -5.99
N PHE A 25 -18.07 -1.68 -4.70
CA PHE A 25 -19.22 -0.99 -4.14
C PHE A 25 -18.83 -0.19 -2.89
N ARG A 26 -19.42 0.99 -2.73
CA ARG A 26 -19.35 1.82 -1.52
C ARG A 26 -20.75 1.94 -0.91
N TRP A 27 -20.86 1.77 0.40
CA TRP A 27 -22.10 2.04 1.12
C TRP A 27 -22.29 3.54 1.33
N ASN A 28 -23.48 4.06 1.04
CA ASN A 28 -23.81 5.48 1.25
C ASN A 28 -24.64 5.75 2.52
N GLY A 29 -24.83 4.75 3.39
CA GLY A 29 -25.73 4.80 4.55
C GLY A 29 -27.10 4.15 4.32
N LYS A 30 -27.48 3.92 3.06
CA LYS A 30 -28.80 3.39 2.67
C LYS A 30 -28.72 2.29 1.62
N ASP A 31 -27.86 2.45 0.63
CA ASP A 31 -27.72 1.60 -0.54
C ASP A 31 -26.24 1.40 -0.90
N TRP A 32 -25.95 0.32 -1.62
CA TRP A 32 -24.65 0.09 -2.22
C TRP A 32 -24.55 0.79 -3.57
N ILE A 33 -23.59 1.70 -3.71
CA ILE A 33 -23.28 2.40 -4.96
C ILE A 33 -22.11 1.70 -5.63
N GLN A 34 -22.26 1.33 -6.91
CA GLN A 34 -21.16 0.77 -7.68
C GLN A 34 -20.13 1.86 -8.02
N ILE A 35 -18.86 1.54 -7.77
CA ILE A 35 -17.71 2.38 -8.10
C ILE A 35 -16.95 1.72 -9.25
N GLY A 36 -16.52 2.52 -10.22
CA GLY A 36 -15.75 2.04 -11.37
C GLY A 36 -14.44 1.38 -10.95
N GLY A 37 -14.01 0.38 -11.73
CA GLY A 37 -12.81 -0.41 -11.47
C GLY A 37 -13.10 -1.88 -11.21
N LYS A 38 -12.04 -2.67 -11.00
CA LYS A 38 -12.12 -4.10 -10.67
C LYS A 38 -11.09 -4.49 -9.62
N LEU A 39 -11.54 -5.06 -8.50
CA LEU A 39 -10.67 -5.49 -7.41
C LEU A 39 -11.01 -6.91 -6.95
N LYS A 40 -10.00 -7.65 -6.50
CA LYS A 40 -10.17 -8.95 -5.82
C LYS A 40 -10.25 -8.80 -4.30
N GLN A 41 -9.67 -7.73 -3.75
CA GLN A 41 -9.68 -7.39 -2.33
C GLN A 41 -9.78 -5.86 -2.17
N ILE A 42 -10.47 -5.41 -1.13
CA ILE A 42 -10.56 -4.02 -0.70
C ILE A 42 -10.38 -3.90 0.82
N TYR A 43 -9.76 -2.81 1.26
CA TYR A 43 -9.58 -2.46 2.66
C TYR A 43 -9.79 -0.95 2.84
N THR A 44 -10.40 -0.55 3.95
CA THR A 44 -10.58 0.85 4.33
C THR A 44 -10.32 1.05 5.82
N SER A 45 -9.66 2.15 6.16
CA SER A 45 -9.46 2.61 7.55
C SER A 45 -10.13 3.98 7.82
N SER A 46 -10.56 4.67 6.77
CA SER A 46 -11.36 5.91 6.81
C SER A 46 -11.90 6.22 5.41
N GLU A 47 -12.73 7.27 5.29
CA GLU A 47 -13.15 7.81 3.99
C GLU A 47 -11.96 8.20 3.09
N SER A 48 -10.86 8.68 3.66
CA SER A 48 -9.65 9.12 2.95
C SER A 48 -8.61 8.02 2.74
N SER A 49 -8.82 6.83 3.33
CA SER A 49 -7.86 5.72 3.30
C SER A 49 -8.56 4.45 2.87
N VAL A 50 -8.60 4.25 1.55
CA VAL A 50 -9.17 3.07 0.89
C VAL A 50 -8.15 2.52 -0.10
N VAL A 51 -7.82 1.24 0.02
CA VAL A 51 -6.92 0.52 -0.88
C VAL A 51 -7.53 -0.77 -1.35
N GLY A 52 -7.04 -1.28 -2.47
CA GLY A 52 -7.39 -2.61 -2.94
C GLY A 52 -6.32 -3.21 -3.83
N ILE A 53 -6.53 -4.48 -4.14
CA ILE A 53 -5.69 -5.23 -5.07
C ILE A 53 -6.54 -5.69 -6.24
N ASP A 54 -6.04 -5.52 -7.47
CA ASP A 54 -6.69 -6.02 -8.68
C ASP A 54 -6.34 -7.50 -8.96
N ILE A 55 -6.84 -8.05 -10.07
CA ILE A 55 -6.57 -9.45 -10.43
C ILE A 55 -5.10 -9.72 -10.80
N ASN A 56 -4.32 -8.69 -11.11
CA ASN A 56 -2.93 -8.76 -11.52
C ASN A 56 -1.96 -8.46 -10.37
N ASN A 57 -2.47 -8.45 -9.14
CA ASN A 57 -1.77 -8.11 -7.90
C ASN A 57 -1.30 -6.64 -7.83
N ASN A 58 -1.81 -5.75 -8.68
CA ASN A 58 -1.50 -4.33 -8.56
C ASN A 58 -2.19 -3.75 -7.33
N VAL A 59 -1.48 -2.91 -6.59
CA VAL A 59 -2.01 -2.21 -5.42
C VAL A 59 -2.53 -0.85 -5.85
N LEU A 60 -3.79 -0.54 -5.53
CA LEU A 60 -4.44 0.72 -5.88
C LEU A 60 -4.98 1.43 -4.63
N GLN A 61 -4.90 2.75 -4.61
CA GLN A 61 -5.52 3.62 -3.61
C GLN A 61 -6.64 4.44 -4.26
N TYR A 62 -7.78 4.53 -3.59
CA TYR A 62 -8.86 5.42 -4.04
C TYR A 62 -8.59 6.83 -3.51
N LYS A 63 -8.42 7.79 -4.42
CA LYS A 63 -8.20 9.21 -4.12
C LYS A 63 -8.95 10.07 -5.11
N ASP A 64 -9.65 11.09 -4.60
CA ASP A 64 -10.34 12.09 -5.41
C ASP A 64 -11.25 11.50 -6.51
N GLY A 65 -11.95 10.42 -6.18
CA GLY A 65 -12.86 9.75 -7.12
C GLY A 65 -12.20 8.77 -8.09
N GLN A 66 -10.89 8.55 -7.99
CA GLN A 66 -10.11 7.75 -8.94
C GLN A 66 -9.27 6.68 -8.21
N TRP A 67 -8.98 5.59 -8.92
CA TRP A 67 -8.02 4.58 -8.47
C TRP A 67 -6.62 4.94 -8.96
N LEU A 68 -5.71 5.21 -8.03
CA LEU A 68 -4.31 5.47 -8.29
C LEU A 68 -3.48 4.25 -7.94
N GLN A 69 -2.71 3.74 -8.89
CA GLN A 69 -1.85 2.58 -8.68
C GLN A 69 -0.52 2.97 -7.99
N TYR A 70 -0.13 2.21 -6.96
CA TYR A 70 1.25 2.21 -6.48
C TYR A 70 2.12 1.47 -7.50
N LYS A 71 3.08 2.18 -8.09
CA LYS A 71 4.01 1.60 -9.07
C LYS A 71 5.02 0.69 -8.38
N ASP A 72 5.47 -0.32 -9.11
CA ASP A 72 6.57 -1.22 -8.72
C ASP A 72 6.34 -2.09 -7.47
N ILE A 73 5.11 -2.14 -6.96
CA ILE A 73 4.71 -3.05 -5.90
C ILE A 73 3.56 -3.94 -6.38
N LYS A 74 3.66 -5.24 -6.08
CA LYS A 74 2.60 -6.22 -6.28
C LYS A 74 2.39 -7.01 -5.01
N LEU A 75 1.15 -7.11 -4.56
CA LEU A 75 0.81 -7.79 -3.32
C LEU A 75 -0.34 -8.77 -3.54
N GLU A 76 -0.34 -9.87 -2.78
CA GLU A 76 -1.45 -10.81 -2.71
C GLU A 76 -2.54 -10.33 -1.73
N ASN A 77 -2.12 -9.63 -0.66
CA ASN A 77 -2.98 -9.01 0.34
C ASN A 77 -2.49 -7.61 0.68
N VAL A 78 -3.43 -6.72 1.04
CA VAL A 78 -3.11 -5.37 1.50
C VAL A 78 -3.99 -4.95 2.68
N ALA A 79 -3.40 -4.18 3.59
CA ALA A 79 -4.07 -3.38 4.60
C ALA A 79 -3.48 -1.95 4.59
N ILE A 80 -4.27 -0.97 5.04
CA ILE A 80 -3.83 0.43 5.18
C ILE A 80 -4.22 0.97 6.56
N SER A 81 -3.38 1.82 7.14
CA SER A 81 -3.68 2.58 8.35
C SER A 81 -4.33 3.93 8.02
N ILE A 82 -4.90 4.59 9.03
CA ILE A 82 -5.48 5.93 8.88
C ILE A 82 -4.46 7.00 8.44
N ASP A 83 -3.16 6.77 8.72
CA ASP A 83 -2.05 7.62 8.28
C ASP A 83 -1.55 7.28 6.88
N ASN A 84 -2.23 6.37 6.18
CA ASN A 84 -1.88 5.80 4.88
C ASN A 84 -0.62 4.93 4.85
N ASN A 85 -0.19 4.38 5.98
CA ASN A 85 0.84 3.34 5.97
C ASN A 85 0.23 2.03 5.48
N LEU A 86 0.90 1.39 4.53
CA LEU A 86 0.42 0.20 3.84
C LEU A 86 1.24 -1.01 4.27
N TRP A 87 0.56 -2.12 4.52
CA TRP A 87 1.17 -3.41 4.83
C TRP A 87 0.58 -4.47 3.92
N GLY A 88 1.37 -5.48 3.59
CA GLY A 88 0.87 -6.62 2.84
C GLY A 88 1.93 -7.68 2.62
N ILE A 89 1.52 -8.72 1.92
CA ILE A 89 2.41 -9.81 1.51
C ILE A 89 2.41 -9.92 0.00
N ASP A 90 3.56 -10.27 -0.57
CA ASP A 90 3.65 -10.55 -2.01
C ASP A 90 3.39 -12.04 -2.32
N SER A 91 3.58 -12.42 -3.59
CA SER A 91 3.42 -13.81 -4.05
C SER A 91 4.54 -14.75 -3.57
N MET A 92 5.61 -14.20 -2.98
CA MET A 92 6.71 -14.94 -2.37
C MET A 92 6.53 -15.07 -0.84
N GLU A 93 5.39 -14.65 -0.30
CA GLU A 93 5.07 -14.61 1.12
C GLU A 93 5.92 -13.63 1.93
N GLU A 94 6.65 -12.73 1.26
CA GLU A 94 7.44 -11.70 1.92
C GLU A 94 6.54 -10.57 2.40
N ILE A 95 6.80 -10.05 3.60
CA ILE A 95 6.04 -8.96 4.20
C ILE A 95 6.62 -7.62 3.73
N TYR A 96 5.75 -6.76 3.22
CA TYR A 96 6.07 -5.40 2.81
C TYR A 96 5.39 -4.39 3.72
N MET A 97 6.12 -3.33 4.07
CA MET A 97 5.58 -2.11 4.67
C MET A 97 5.96 -0.90 3.80
N PHE A 98 4.97 -0.09 3.45
CA PHE A 98 5.15 1.11 2.64
C PHE A 98 4.58 2.33 3.36
N GLN A 99 5.39 3.38 3.48
CA GLN A 99 5.03 4.64 4.16
C GLN A 99 5.11 5.79 3.15
N PRO A 100 3.99 6.16 2.50
CA PRO A 100 4.01 7.17 1.42
C PRO A 100 4.44 8.57 1.89
N ASN A 101 4.23 8.88 3.16
CA ASN A 101 4.49 10.20 3.74
C ASN A 101 5.84 10.26 4.48
N SER A 102 6.59 9.17 4.49
CA SER A 102 7.93 9.16 5.06
C SER A 102 8.90 9.78 4.07
N THR A 103 9.59 10.82 4.50
CA THR A 103 10.77 11.36 3.81
C THR A 103 11.95 10.37 3.80
N THR A 104 11.80 9.25 4.51
CA THR A 104 12.68 8.08 4.46
C THR A 104 12.08 7.00 3.57
N SER A 105 12.90 6.47 2.65
CA SER A 105 12.55 5.43 1.67
C SER A 105 11.68 4.30 2.24
N PRO A 106 10.82 3.66 1.42
CA PRO A 106 10.02 2.51 1.86
C PRO A 106 10.92 1.45 2.51
N LEU A 107 10.51 1.00 3.69
CA LEU A 107 11.29 0.06 4.48
C LEU A 107 11.22 -1.33 3.83
N ILE A 108 12.41 -1.86 3.53
CA ILE A 108 12.70 -3.13 2.85
C ILE A 108 11.95 -4.30 3.51
N PRO A 109 11.59 -5.37 2.75
CA PRO A 109 11.02 -6.60 3.30
C PRO A 109 11.78 -7.05 4.55
N THR A 110 11.07 -7.18 5.66
CA THR A 110 11.63 -7.82 6.85
C THR A 110 11.51 -9.32 6.65
N SER A 111 12.49 -9.92 5.97
CA SER A 111 12.62 -11.38 5.91
C SER A 111 12.49 -11.90 7.35
N SER A 112 11.51 -12.77 7.57
CA SER A 112 11.00 -13.19 8.88
C SER A 112 12.02 -13.15 10.02
N THR A 113 11.69 -12.44 11.09
CA THR A 113 12.05 -12.91 12.43
C THR A 113 11.21 -14.16 12.71
N SER A 114 11.68 -15.32 12.27
CA SER A 114 11.47 -16.50 13.12
C SER A 114 12.10 -16.15 14.49
N PRO A 115 11.47 -16.49 15.63
CA PRO A 115 12.12 -16.34 16.92
C PRO A 115 13.35 -17.26 16.94
N THR A 116 14.51 -16.73 16.56
CA THR A 116 15.76 -17.49 16.53
C THR A 116 16.29 -17.62 17.94
N ILE A 117 16.06 -18.79 18.54
CA ILE A 117 17.09 -19.42 19.37
C ILE A 117 18.33 -19.56 18.47
N SER A 118 19.40 -18.91 18.90
CA SER A 118 20.68 -18.70 18.22
C SER A 118 21.17 -19.87 17.34
N SER A 119 21.51 -19.58 16.07
CA SER A 119 22.82 -19.95 15.50
C SER A 119 23.04 -19.35 14.11
N THR A 120 24.14 -18.61 14.00
CA THR A 120 24.90 -18.14 12.83
C THR A 120 24.41 -18.54 11.43
N ASN A 121 23.90 -17.58 10.66
CA ASN A 121 24.04 -17.58 9.20
C ASN A 121 24.07 -16.15 8.65
N THR A 122 25.16 -15.82 7.96
CA THR A 122 25.44 -14.50 7.38
C THR A 122 24.43 -14.15 6.29
N PRO A 123 23.74 -13.00 6.33
CA PRO A 123 22.80 -12.62 5.27
C PRO A 123 23.53 -12.25 3.97
N ARG A 124 23.07 -12.85 2.87
CA ARG A 124 23.58 -12.64 1.51
C ARG A 124 22.94 -11.39 0.90
N LYS A 125 23.78 -10.42 0.53
CA LYS A 125 23.45 -9.16 -0.15
C LYS A 125 22.71 -9.39 -1.48
N ARG A 126 21.62 -8.67 -1.74
CA ARG A 126 21.18 -8.31 -3.11
C ARG A 126 20.61 -6.90 -3.15
N GLU A 127 21.39 -6.00 -3.74
CA GLU A 127 20.97 -4.70 -4.24
C GLU A 127 20.17 -4.90 -5.54
N GLN A 128 19.03 -4.21 -5.70
CA GLN A 128 18.52 -3.82 -7.02
C GLN A 128 17.94 -2.40 -6.94
N ILE A 129 18.44 -1.56 -7.86
CA ILE A 129 18.19 -0.12 -8.02
C ILE A 129 17.20 0.07 -9.15
N TYR A 130 16.12 0.86 -8.95
CA TYR A 130 15.35 1.67 -9.93
C TYR A 130 14.36 2.49 -9.07
N GLY A 131 14.13 3.81 -9.13
CA GLY A 131 14.54 4.92 -9.98
C GLY A 131 13.32 5.80 -10.23
N MET A 132 13.08 6.89 -9.46
CA MET A 132 12.13 7.96 -9.87
C MET A 132 12.61 9.37 -9.44
N GLN A 133 13.15 10.06 -10.45
CA GLN A 133 13.16 11.49 -10.78
C GLN A 133 13.28 12.53 -9.64
N GLU A 134 14.42 13.23 -9.67
CA GLU A 134 14.68 14.46 -8.93
C GLU A 134 13.65 15.55 -9.24
N ASN A 135 12.95 16.02 -8.21
CA ASN A 135 12.27 17.32 -8.29
C ASN A 135 13.27 18.42 -7.98
N ARG A 136 13.69 19.09 -9.04
CA ARG A 136 14.44 20.34 -9.02
C ARG A 136 13.66 21.43 -8.26
N TYR A 137 14.13 21.77 -7.07
CA TYR A 137 14.04 23.15 -6.56
C TYR A 137 15.42 23.64 -6.15
N SER A 138 16.03 24.36 -7.08
CA SER A 138 17.14 25.26 -6.88
C SER A 138 16.83 26.27 -5.77
N ARG A 139 17.60 26.24 -4.68
CA ARG A 139 18.13 27.46 -4.05
C ARG A 139 19.54 27.21 -3.55
N LYS A 140 20.47 27.96 -4.15
CA LYS A 140 21.85 28.19 -3.75
C LYS A 140 21.93 28.51 -2.25
N PHE A 141 22.81 27.81 -1.52
CA PHE A 141 23.77 28.41 -0.60
C PHE A 141 24.98 27.47 -0.52
N HIS A 142 26.05 27.86 -1.20
CA HIS A 142 27.39 27.32 -1.02
C HIS A 142 28.13 28.23 -0.05
N ASP A 143 29.23 27.70 0.50
CA ASP A 143 30.28 28.33 1.30
C ASP A 143 30.01 28.27 2.83
N ILE A 144 30.90 27.75 3.70
CA ILE A 144 32.36 27.52 3.60
C ILE A 144 32.75 26.36 4.56
N PHE A 145 33.65 25.47 4.13
CA PHE A 145 34.49 24.67 5.04
C PHE A 145 35.95 25.08 4.81
N SER A 146 36.63 25.58 5.85
CA SER A 146 38.06 25.29 6.07
C SER A 146 38.42 25.61 7.52
N MET A 147 38.77 24.57 8.28
CA MET A 147 39.62 24.70 9.46
C MET A 147 41.06 24.96 9.00
N LEU A 148 41.74 25.83 9.76
CA LEU A 148 43.10 26.37 9.63
C LEU A 148 43.25 27.53 8.65
#